data_AF-A0A7R9ZW06-F1
#
_entry.id   AF-A0A7R9ZW06-F1
#
_cell.length_a   1.000
_cell.length_b   1.000
_cell.length_c   1.000
_cell.angle_alpha   90.00
_cell.angle_beta   90.00
_cell.angle_gamma   90.00
#
_symmetry.space_group_name_H-M   'P 1'
#
loop_
_entity.id
_entity.type
_entity.pdbx_description
1 polymer ?
#
loop_
_entity_poly.entity_id
_entity_poly.type
_entity_poly.pdbx_seq_one_letter_code
_entity_poly.pdbx_strand_id
1 'polypeptide(L)'
;LRRAPRGTPPLPQAQWPQGVRPLNSPRPCWLPKNWAFGIKTTCRCPLKAFISPWKKMYYHRDVIEQILGQQLGPGEGIEGAQAWAKSQLEKGWGWRGPCKLARDDELFGLLTRKERAHLPEISELHFAVISARRAEILEGIKRCTNVEAMLRASGAETVWYVDEQSVQSYRRLGFKAVKGGGLCEARNRALADAASKDKACVQISDDIAGWTFFNTKEVCSDMFEGNVAAKRARKLRVSPVAAARYLLARMRASGSGAKLAGVFPLGNSGMALGHGPVNTENFILGDFFVHDKSPCRFDLQLRLKEDYDFTASHLARHGAVFRCNRLLLSVVHERNEGGACSQRDAAGEREREAIRHLQEKWPGVFCANGKRGDTQVVM
;
A
#
# COMPACT_ATOMS: atom_id res chain seq x y z
N LEU A 1 31.06 28.33 -1.21
CA LEU A 1 29.94 28.65 -0.30
C LEU A 1 30.29 28.14 1.09
N ARG A 2 30.38 29.01 2.11
CA ARG A 2 30.62 28.57 3.50
C ARG A 2 29.42 27.71 3.91
N ARG A 3 29.61 26.45 4.28
CA ARG A 3 28.56 25.64 4.92
C ARG A 3 28.46 26.07 6.39
N ALA A 4 27.24 26.19 6.89
CA ALA A 4 27.03 26.49 8.31
C ALA A 4 27.46 25.24 9.10
N PRO A 5 28.00 25.41 10.32
CA PRO A 5 28.28 24.28 11.19
C PRO A 5 27.04 23.39 11.33
N ARG A 6 27.23 22.06 11.31
CA ARG A 6 26.11 21.14 11.61
C ARG A 6 25.62 21.43 13.02
N GLY A 7 24.29 21.50 13.20
CA GLY A 7 23.68 21.71 14.51
C GLY A 7 23.38 23.17 14.90
N THR A 8 23.65 24.16 14.04
CA THR A 8 23.18 25.54 14.30
C THR A 8 21.64 25.57 14.34
N PRO A 9 20.99 26.21 15.33
CA PRO A 9 19.54 26.38 15.30
C PRO A 9 19.09 27.27 14.13
N PRO A 10 17.81 27.22 13.74
CA PRO A 10 17.23 28.21 12.83
C PRO A 10 17.49 29.64 13.29
N LEU A 11 17.59 30.58 12.36
CA LEU A 11 17.64 32.00 12.69
C LEU A 11 16.44 32.42 13.55
N PRO A 12 16.64 33.16 14.65
CA PRO A 12 15.54 33.68 15.45
C PRO A 12 14.71 34.66 14.61
N GLN A 13 13.40 34.74 14.91
CA GLN A 13 12.45 35.52 14.12
C GLN A 13 12.85 37.00 13.95
N ALA A 14 13.45 37.60 14.98
CA ALA A 14 13.95 38.98 14.93
C ALA A 14 15.02 39.23 13.84
N GLN A 15 15.61 38.17 13.30
CA GLN A 15 16.63 38.23 12.25
C GLN A 15 16.11 37.83 10.86
N TRP A 16 14.80 37.59 10.72
CA TRP A 16 14.22 37.23 9.43
C TRP A 16 14.15 38.44 8.48
N PRO A 17 14.23 38.23 7.16
CA PRO A 17 14.06 39.32 6.20
C PRO A 17 12.73 40.06 6.38
N GLN A 18 12.74 41.37 6.12
CA GLN A 18 11.56 42.22 6.27
C GLN A 18 10.37 41.66 5.48
N GLY A 19 9.20 41.62 6.12
CA GLY A 19 7.97 41.14 5.51
C GLY A 19 7.76 39.62 5.53
N VAL A 20 8.64 38.86 6.20
CA VAL A 20 8.42 37.43 6.46
C VAL A 20 7.89 37.24 7.88
N ARG A 21 6.84 36.43 8.02
CA ARG A 21 6.20 36.09 9.30
C ARG A 21 6.25 34.58 9.53
N PRO A 22 6.20 34.11 10.79
CA PRO A 22 6.03 32.69 11.09
C PRO A 22 4.79 32.16 10.39
N LEU A 23 4.93 31.00 9.75
CA LEU A 23 3.82 30.32 9.11
C LEU A 23 3.33 29.23 10.07
N ASN A 24 2.04 29.27 10.42
CA ASN A 24 1.39 28.21 11.23
C ASN A 24 1.09 26.95 10.39
N SER A 25 2.07 26.53 9.60
CA SER A 25 2.03 25.31 8.79
C SER A 25 3.24 24.48 9.19
N PRO A 26 3.13 23.15 9.16
CA PRO A 26 4.27 22.32 9.49
C PRO A 26 5.47 22.65 8.59
N ARG A 27 6.64 22.80 9.21
CA ARG A 27 7.93 22.97 8.53
C ARG A 27 8.06 21.87 7.47
N PRO A 28 8.37 22.19 6.19
CA PRO A 28 8.58 21.16 5.20
C PRO A 28 9.69 20.27 5.67
N CYS A 29 9.40 18.97 5.70
CA CYS A 29 10.33 18.00 6.22
C CYS A 29 11.68 18.18 5.53
N TRP A 30 11.74 18.38 4.22
CA TRP A 30 13.00 18.50 3.48
C TRP A 30 13.91 19.67 3.87
N LEU A 31 13.41 20.65 4.62
CA LEU A 31 14.15 21.85 4.96
C LEU A 31 15.19 21.57 6.07
N PRO A 32 16.51 21.77 5.84
CA PRO A 32 17.56 21.48 6.82
C PRO A 32 17.31 22.20 8.14
N LYS A 33 17.48 21.56 9.30
CA LYS A 33 17.04 22.05 10.63
C LYS A 33 17.54 23.46 10.93
N ASN A 34 18.73 23.84 10.47
CA ASN A 34 19.29 25.17 10.65
C ASN A 34 18.67 26.29 9.79
N TRP A 35 17.75 25.97 8.87
CA TRP A 35 16.97 26.94 8.13
C TRP A 35 15.69 27.31 8.88
N ALA A 36 15.15 28.51 8.64
CA ALA A 36 13.84 28.89 9.13
C ALA A 36 12.77 28.81 8.02
N PHE A 37 11.51 28.64 8.41
CA PHE A 37 10.36 28.51 7.51
C PHE A 37 9.28 29.52 7.87
N GLY A 38 8.85 30.31 6.91
CA GLY A 38 7.86 31.36 7.12
C GLY A 38 7.01 31.62 5.89
N ILE A 39 6.25 32.71 5.94
CA ILE A 39 5.44 33.21 4.84
C ILE A 39 5.77 34.69 4.59
N LYS A 40 6.08 35.03 3.34
CA LYS A 40 6.28 36.40 2.92
C LYS A 40 4.93 37.03 2.61
N THR A 41 4.61 38.13 3.28
CA THR A 41 3.30 38.80 3.18
C THR A 41 3.36 40.15 2.47
N THR A 42 4.52 40.56 1.96
CA THR A 42 4.71 41.84 1.24
C THR A 42 4.36 41.78 -0.25
N CYS A 43 4.00 40.61 -0.76
CA CYS A 43 3.58 40.40 -2.14
C CYS A 43 2.07 40.16 -2.25
N ARG A 44 1.50 40.40 -3.44
CA ARG A 44 0.06 40.26 -3.73
C ARG A 44 -0.51 38.89 -3.32
N CYS A 45 0.29 37.84 -3.45
CA CYS A 45 -0.04 36.48 -3.01
C CYS A 45 0.97 36.03 -1.95
N PRO A 46 0.55 35.57 -0.76
CA PRO A 46 1.46 35.07 0.26
C PRO A 46 2.32 33.91 -0.24
N LEU A 47 3.65 34.00 -0.08
CA LEU A 47 4.60 32.98 -0.55
C LEU A 47 5.30 32.29 0.61
N LYS A 48 5.39 30.96 0.54
CA LYS A 48 6.23 30.19 1.47
C LYS A 48 7.69 30.60 1.30
N ALA A 49 8.35 30.95 2.41
CA ALA A 49 9.72 31.44 2.42
C ALA A 49 10.61 30.53 3.27
N PHE A 50 11.81 30.26 2.76
CA PHE A 50 12.86 29.46 3.38
C PHE A 50 14.06 30.35 3.64
N ILE A 51 14.45 30.50 4.89
CA ILE A 51 15.47 31.45 5.30
C ILE A 51 16.70 30.66 5.72
N SER A 52 17.81 30.88 5.02
CA SER A 52 19.08 30.23 5.32
C SER A 52 19.71 30.80 6.60
N PRO A 53 20.65 30.09 7.23
CA PRO A 53 21.42 30.60 8.36
C PRO A 53 22.12 31.95 8.11
N TRP A 54 22.33 32.33 6.84
CA TRP A 54 22.98 33.58 6.44
C TRP A 54 21.98 34.67 6.03
N LYS A 55 20.74 34.59 6.52
CA LYS A 55 19.68 35.58 6.32
C LYS A 55 19.25 35.77 4.86
N LYS A 56 19.56 34.81 3.97
CA LYS A 56 19.05 34.80 2.59
C LYS A 56 17.73 34.04 2.51
N MET A 57 16.79 34.56 1.73
CA MET A 57 15.45 33.99 1.54
C MET A 57 15.32 33.33 0.17
N TYR A 58 14.64 32.18 0.16
CA TYR A 58 14.38 31.36 -1.01
C TYR A 58 12.93 30.88 -1.00
N TYR A 59 12.38 30.49 -2.15
CA TYR A 59 10.97 30.08 -2.28
C TYR A 59 10.79 28.67 -2.84
N HIS A 60 11.86 28.10 -3.41
CA HIS A 60 11.82 26.81 -4.08
C HIS A 60 12.91 25.90 -3.54
N ARG A 61 12.60 24.60 -3.48
CA ARG A 61 13.47 23.57 -2.91
C ARG A 61 14.70 23.32 -3.78
N ASP A 62 14.52 23.21 -5.09
CA ASP A 62 15.56 23.01 -6.09
C ASP A 62 16.66 24.09 -6.01
N VAL A 63 16.29 25.35 -5.79
CA VAL A 63 17.25 26.45 -5.58
C VAL A 63 18.07 26.20 -4.31
N ILE A 64 17.45 25.73 -3.24
CA ILE A 64 18.14 25.42 -1.98
C ILE A 64 19.07 24.21 -2.18
N GLU A 65 18.62 23.19 -2.89
CA GLU A 65 19.42 22.00 -3.23
C GLU A 65 20.67 22.38 -4.02
N GLN A 66 20.54 23.26 -5.03
CA GLN A 66 21.65 23.78 -5.81
C GLN A 66 22.66 24.53 -4.93
N ILE A 67 22.18 25.36 -4.00
CA ILE A 67 23.04 26.14 -3.09
C ILE A 67 23.78 25.25 -2.10
N LEU A 68 23.12 24.21 -1.60
CA LEU A 68 23.72 23.27 -0.66
C LEU A 68 24.61 22.24 -1.37
N GLY A 69 24.47 22.10 -2.69
CA GLY A 69 25.13 21.08 -3.50
C GLY A 69 24.68 19.67 -3.10
N GLN A 70 23.42 19.50 -2.71
CA GLN A 70 22.86 18.19 -2.32
C GLN A 70 21.33 18.19 -2.50
N GLN A 71 20.75 17.02 -2.79
CA GLN A 71 19.30 16.85 -2.75
C GLN A 71 18.78 16.82 -1.31
N LEU A 72 17.68 17.52 -1.06
CA LEU A 72 17.09 17.69 0.26
C LEU A 72 15.92 16.74 0.47
N GLY A 73 16.13 15.69 1.27
CA GLY A 73 15.09 14.76 1.69
C GLY A 73 14.38 15.21 2.98
N PRO A 74 13.13 14.79 3.21
CA PRO A 74 12.36 14.95 4.44
C PRO A 74 13.17 14.80 5.71
N GLY A 75 13.60 15.89 6.30
CA GLY A 75 14.07 16.04 7.66
C GLY A 75 15.55 15.72 7.79
N GLU A 76 16.39 16.49 7.11
CA GLU A 76 17.86 16.33 7.13
C GLU A 76 18.37 14.91 6.81
N GLY A 77 17.54 14.05 6.23
CA GLY A 77 17.86 12.64 6.05
C GLY A 77 16.66 11.75 6.38
N ILE A 78 16.92 10.47 6.59
CA ILE A 78 15.87 9.47 6.82
C ILE A 78 15.22 9.62 8.20
N GLU A 79 15.95 10.05 9.24
CA GLU A 79 15.38 10.14 10.58
C GLU A 79 14.28 11.19 10.68
N GLY A 80 14.43 12.34 10.03
CA GLY A 80 13.38 13.34 10.06
C GLY A 80 12.17 12.98 9.18
N ALA A 81 12.34 12.10 8.20
CA ALA A 81 11.23 11.52 7.43
C ALA A 81 10.41 10.58 8.32
N GLN A 82 11.11 9.78 9.14
CA GLN A 82 10.49 8.89 10.13
C GLN A 82 9.76 9.69 11.21
N ALA A 83 10.37 10.76 11.73
CA ALA A 83 9.74 11.64 12.71
C ALA A 83 8.49 12.35 12.13
N TRP A 84 8.56 12.81 10.88
CA TRP A 84 7.40 13.36 10.18
C TRP A 84 6.28 12.34 10.04
N ALA A 85 6.59 11.14 9.53
CA ALA A 85 5.63 10.05 9.39
C ALA A 85 4.92 9.75 10.71
N LYS A 86 5.68 9.58 11.79
CA LYS A 86 5.14 9.34 13.13
C LYS A 86 4.18 10.46 13.56
N SER A 87 4.57 11.73 13.38
CA SER A 87 3.71 12.87 13.71
C SER A 87 2.43 12.93 12.86
N GLN A 88 2.46 12.48 11.60
CA GLN A 88 1.24 12.36 10.80
C GLN A 88 0.33 11.25 11.33
N LEU A 89 0.90 10.09 11.67
CA LEU A 89 0.16 8.94 12.17
C LEU A 89 -0.51 9.20 13.52
N GLU A 90 0.13 9.95 14.41
CA GLU A 90 -0.45 10.42 15.68
C GLU A 90 -1.69 11.30 15.47
N LYS A 91 -1.79 11.98 14.32
CA LYS A 91 -2.97 12.77 13.92
C LYS A 91 -4.00 11.96 13.14
N GLY A 92 -3.75 10.68 12.88
CA GLY A 92 -4.55 9.85 11.97
C GLY A 92 -4.43 10.28 10.50
N TRP A 93 -3.33 10.93 10.12
CA TRP A 93 -3.08 11.44 8.77
C TRP A 93 -2.13 10.54 8.00
N GLY A 94 -2.32 10.47 6.68
CA GLY A 94 -1.32 9.94 5.76
C GLY A 94 -0.18 10.94 5.56
N TRP A 95 0.75 10.61 4.68
CA TRP A 95 1.95 11.42 4.44
C TRP A 95 1.63 12.87 4.02
N ARG A 96 0.54 13.07 3.27
CA ARG A 96 0.10 14.37 2.73
C ARG A 96 -1.09 14.98 3.50
N GLY A 97 -1.46 14.45 4.65
CA GLY A 97 -2.59 14.94 5.46
C GLY A 97 -3.72 13.91 5.61
N PRO A 98 -4.94 14.36 5.98
CA PRO A 98 -6.06 13.47 6.30
C PRO A 98 -6.39 12.46 5.19
N CYS A 99 -6.67 11.22 5.59
CA CYS A 99 -7.18 10.18 4.69
C CYS A 99 -8.62 10.51 4.28
N LYS A 100 -8.83 10.94 3.04
CA LYS A 100 -10.19 11.17 2.51
C LYS A 100 -10.78 9.84 2.03
N LEU A 101 -11.54 9.19 2.91
CA LEU A 101 -12.20 7.90 2.67
C LEU A 101 -13.72 8.09 2.65
N ALA A 102 -14.41 7.33 1.82
CA ALA A 102 -15.86 7.18 1.86
C ALA A 102 -16.26 6.52 3.18
N ARG A 103 -17.48 6.78 3.65
CA ARG A 103 -17.98 6.15 4.88
C ARG A 103 -18.25 4.66 4.63
N ASP A 104 -17.96 3.83 5.63
CA ASP A 104 -18.14 2.38 5.55
C ASP A 104 -19.59 1.98 5.19
N ASP A 105 -20.59 2.72 5.68
CA ASP A 105 -22.02 2.49 5.40
C ASP A 105 -22.37 2.69 3.92
N GLU A 106 -21.64 3.52 3.18
CA GLU A 106 -21.83 3.67 1.74
C GLU A 106 -21.46 2.40 0.97
N LEU A 107 -20.39 1.70 1.38
CA LEU A 107 -19.99 0.43 0.78
C LEU A 107 -20.87 -0.72 1.28
N PHE A 108 -21.13 -0.80 2.58
CA PHE A 108 -21.95 -1.87 3.16
C PHE A 108 -23.43 -1.75 2.80
N GLY A 109 -23.89 -0.56 2.44
CA GLY A 109 -25.20 -0.34 1.81
C GLY A 109 -25.40 -1.12 0.51
N LEU A 110 -24.31 -1.53 -0.14
CA LEU A 110 -24.34 -2.33 -1.38
C LEU A 110 -24.44 -3.84 -1.13
N LEU A 111 -24.31 -4.29 0.13
CA LEU A 111 -24.51 -5.69 0.50
C LEU A 111 -26.00 -6.00 0.57
N THR A 112 -26.39 -7.16 0.05
CA THR A 112 -27.71 -7.75 0.27
C THR A 112 -27.94 -8.08 1.74
N ARG A 113 -29.20 -8.34 2.13
CA ARG A 113 -29.52 -8.79 3.50
C ARG A 113 -28.75 -10.05 3.89
N LYS A 114 -28.63 -11.02 2.97
CA LYS A 114 -27.87 -12.26 3.17
C LYS A 114 -26.39 -11.96 3.42
N GLU A 115 -25.77 -11.13 2.57
CA GLU A 115 -24.35 -10.79 2.73
C GLU A 115 -24.08 -9.99 4.01
N ARG A 116 -24.96 -9.05 4.37
CA ARG A 116 -24.83 -8.25 5.59
C ARG A 116 -24.87 -9.09 6.87
N ALA A 117 -25.60 -10.21 6.87
CA ALA A 117 -25.61 -11.15 7.99
C ALA A 117 -24.24 -11.81 8.24
N HIS A 118 -23.33 -11.76 7.26
CA HIS A 118 -21.95 -12.26 7.37
C HIS A 118 -20.92 -11.13 7.47
N LEU A 119 -21.34 -9.87 7.67
CA LEU A 119 -20.41 -8.75 7.81
C LEU A 119 -19.62 -8.89 9.11
N PRO A 120 -18.30 -9.17 9.04
CA PRO A 120 -17.51 -9.40 10.24
C PRO A 120 -17.30 -8.08 11.00
N GLU A 121 -17.11 -8.16 12.31
CA GLU A 121 -16.54 -7.08 13.10
C GLU A 121 -15.04 -6.92 12.82
N ILE A 122 -14.50 -5.73 13.10
CA ILE A 122 -13.06 -5.47 12.92
C ILE A 122 -12.21 -6.41 13.78
N SER A 123 -12.71 -6.77 14.97
CA SER A 123 -12.04 -7.68 15.91
C SER A 123 -11.93 -9.11 15.39
N GLU A 124 -12.73 -9.53 14.42
CA GLU A 124 -12.67 -10.84 13.75
C GLU A 124 -11.58 -10.90 12.68
N LEU A 125 -10.91 -9.79 12.40
CA LEU A 125 -9.88 -9.66 11.37
C LEU A 125 -8.50 -9.45 12.01
N HIS A 126 -7.49 -10.10 11.44
CA HIS A 126 -6.08 -9.85 11.71
C HIS A 126 -5.47 -9.14 10.51
N PHE A 127 -5.21 -7.84 10.65
CA PHE A 127 -4.61 -7.03 9.60
C PHE A 127 -3.08 -7.14 9.62
N ALA A 128 -2.54 -7.81 8.61
CA ALA A 128 -1.13 -8.05 8.42
C ALA A 128 -0.61 -7.24 7.22
N VAL A 129 0.34 -6.34 7.47
CA VAL A 129 1.06 -5.67 6.38
C VAL A 129 2.37 -6.42 6.14
N ILE A 130 2.59 -6.86 4.90
CA ILE A 130 3.79 -7.58 4.50
C ILE A 130 4.72 -6.59 3.80
N SER A 131 5.94 -6.43 4.31
CA SER A 131 6.85 -5.40 3.83
C SER A 131 8.31 -5.78 4.10
N ALA A 132 9.25 -5.19 3.37
CA ALA A 132 10.68 -5.40 3.63
C ALA A 132 11.49 -4.20 3.15
N ARG A 133 12.48 -3.78 3.95
CA ARG A 133 13.50 -2.79 3.58
C ARG A 133 12.98 -1.42 3.10
N ARG A 134 11.78 -1.01 3.52
CA ARG A 134 11.16 0.26 3.07
C ARG A 134 11.21 1.39 4.08
N ALA A 135 11.36 1.07 5.36
CA ALA A 135 11.37 2.06 6.43
C ALA A 135 12.62 2.96 6.46
N GLU A 136 13.59 2.74 5.58
CA GLU A 136 14.85 3.50 5.51
C GLU A 136 15.05 4.25 4.19
N ILE A 137 14.06 4.21 3.30
CA ILE A 137 14.04 4.97 2.06
C ILE A 137 12.83 5.88 2.05
N LEU A 138 12.99 7.09 1.53
CA LEU A 138 11.95 8.10 1.64
C LEU A 138 10.61 7.66 1.03
N GLU A 139 10.65 7.11 -0.20
CA GLU A 139 9.43 6.65 -0.88
C GLU A 139 8.79 5.47 -0.15
N GLY A 140 9.59 4.60 0.45
CA GLY A 140 9.11 3.51 1.30
C GLY A 140 8.39 4.03 2.54
N ILE A 141 9.01 4.96 3.28
CA ILE A 141 8.41 5.61 4.45
C ILE A 141 7.07 6.27 4.08
N LYS A 142 7.04 7.04 2.99
CA LYS A 142 5.82 7.71 2.49
C LYS A 142 4.66 6.73 2.32
N ARG A 143 4.93 5.60 1.67
CA ARG A 143 3.91 4.60 1.32
C ARG A 143 3.47 3.81 2.55
N CYS A 144 4.42 3.35 3.36
CA CYS A 144 4.10 2.68 4.62
C CYS A 144 3.23 3.56 5.52
N THR A 145 3.55 4.86 5.61
CA THR A 145 2.76 5.84 6.37
C THR A 145 1.33 5.95 5.83
N ASN A 146 1.13 5.95 4.51
CA ASN A 146 -0.22 6.03 3.94
C ASN A 146 -1.05 4.78 4.24
N VAL A 147 -0.46 3.59 4.10
CA VAL A 147 -1.14 2.31 4.41
C VAL A 147 -1.53 2.26 5.89
N GLU A 148 -0.59 2.53 6.79
CA GLU A 148 -0.86 2.55 8.23
C GLU A 148 -1.93 3.60 8.58
N ALA A 149 -1.85 4.81 8.02
CA ALA A 149 -2.82 5.86 8.28
C ALA A 149 -4.24 5.48 7.85
N MET A 150 -4.40 4.81 6.71
CA MET A 150 -5.71 4.34 6.25
C MET A 150 -6.27 3.23 7.14
N LEU A 151 -5.42 2.35 7.68
CA LEU A 151 -5.83 1.30 8.62
C LEU A 151 -6.24 1.89 9.98
N ARG A 152 -5.41 2.79 10.55
CA ARG A 152 -5.69 3.46 11.82
C ARG A 152 -6.93 4.36 11.75
N ALA A 153 -7.10 5.12 10.67
CA ALA A 153 -8.27 5.97 10.46
C ALA A 153 -9.58 5.16 10.40
N SER A 154 -9.50 3.85 10.16
CA SER A 154 -10.64 2.93 10.16
C SER A 154 -10.64 1.98 11.36
N GLY A 155 -9.91 2.31 12.43
CA GLY A 155 -9.95 1.61 13.72
C GLY A 155 -9.26 0.24 13.74
N ALA A 156 -8.49 -0.12 12.71
CA ALA A 156 -7.77 -1.39 12.70
C ALA A 156 -6.46 -1.32 13.48
N GLU A 157 -6.22 -2.34 14.30
CA GLU A 157 -4.88 -2.66 14.78
C GLU A 157 -4.12 -3.46 13.73
N THR A 158 -2.90 -3.03 13.41
CA THR A 158 -2.08 -3.63 12.37
C THR A 158 -0.87 -4.33 12.97
N VAL A 159 -0.40 -5.38 12.29
CA VAL A 159 0.90 -6.00 12.55
C VAL A 159 1.71 -6.00 11.26
N TRP A 160 2.92 -5.46 11.33
CA TRP A 160 3.85 -5.40 10.20
C TRP A 160 4.81 -6.57 10.25
N TYR A 161 4.74 -7.47 9.28
CA TYR A 161 5.63 -8.62 9.14
C TYR A 161 6.76 -8.25 8.18
N VAL A 162 7.97 -8.08 8.74
CA VAL A 162 9.12 -7.54 8.00
C VAL A 162 10.36 -8.41 8.13
N ASP A 163 11.30 -8.27 7.21
CA ASP A 163 12.59 -8.95 7.31
C ASP A 163 13.33 -8.55 8.61
N GLU A 164 14.11 -9.48 9.16
CA GLU A 164 14.68 -9.35 10.51
C GLU A 164 15.46 -8.05 10.72
N GLN A 165 16.32 -7.71 9.76
CA GLN A 165 17.12 -6.49 9.77
C GLN A 165 16.27 -5.20 9.74
N SER A 166 15.04 -5.25 9.24
CA SER A 166 14.16 -4.09 9.12
C SER A 166 13.29 -3.84 10.36
N VAL A 167 13.14 -4.82 11.27
CA VAL A 167 12.18 -4.74 12.39
C VAL A 167 12.29 -3.43 13.18
N GLN A 168 13.52 -3.03 13.52
CA GLN A 168 13.74 -1.81 14.32
C GLN A 168 13.38 -0.55 13.53
N SER A 169 13.66 -0.51 12.23
CA SER A 169 13.38 0.65 11.38
C SER A 169 11.88 0.89 11.23
N TYR A 170 11.06 -0.18 11.16
CA TYR A 170 9.60 -0.05 11.15
C TYR A 170 9.06 0.34 12.55
N ARG A 171 9.67 -0.15 13.63
CA ARG A 171 9.30 0.29 15.00
C ARG A 171 9.58 1.77 15.23
N ARG A 172 10.66 2.32 14.64
CA ARG A 172 10.95 3.77 14.68
C ARG A 172 9.85 4.62 14.02
N LEU A 173 9.11 4.07 13.06
CA LEU A 173 7.92 4.70 12.46
C LEU A 173 6.68 4.63 13.36
N GLY A 174 6.75 3.93 14.49
CA GLY A 174 5.62 3.70 15.40
C GLY A 174 4.72 2.54 14.98
N PHE A 175 5.21 1.64 14.12
CA PHE A 175 4.48 0.44 13.71
C PHE A 175 4.70 -0.73 14.68
N LYS A 176 3.68 -1.57 14.85
CA LYS A 176 3.80 -2.86 15.54
C LYS A 176 4.47 -3.88 14.60
N ALA A 177 5.80 -3.82 14.52
CA ALA A 177 6.57 -4.67 13.62
C ALA A 177 7.15 -5.92 14.32
N VAL A 178 7.07 -7.05 13.61
CA VAL A 178 7.57 -8.38 14.01
C VAL A 178 8.40 -9.00 12.87
N LYS A 179 9.30 -9.93 13.23
CA LYS A 179 10.14 -10.66 12.27
C LYS A 179 9.30 -11.60 11.39
N GLY A 180 9.14 -11.31 10.11
CA GLY A 180 8.47 -12.17 9.15
C GLY A 180 9.38 -13.22 8.50
N GLY A 181 10.65 -12.89 8.27
CA GLY A 181 11.55 -13.68 7.43
C GLY A 181 11.51 -13.21 5.97
N GLY A 182 11.66 -14.13 5.02
CA GLY A 182 11.40 -13.90 3.59
C GLY A 182 9.92 -13.66 3.29
N LEU A 183 9.58 -13.39 2.02
CA LEU A 183 8.20 -13.04 1.62
C LEU A 183 7.18 -14.12 2.03
N CYS A 184 7.37 -15.37 1.57
CA CYS A 184 6.46 -16.47 1.89
C CYS A 184 6.44 -16.81 3.39
N GLU A 185 7.58 -16.70 4.08
CA GLU A 185 7.67 -16.90 5.53
C GLU A 185 6.84 -15.84 6.28
N ALA A 186 6.98 -14.57 5.90
CA ALA A 186 6.23 -13.46 6.50
C ALA A 186 4.72 -13.64 6.28
N ARG A 187 4.32 -14.02 5.07
CA ARG A 187 2.92 -14.32 4.75
C ARG A 187 2.40 -15.51 5.57
N ASN A 188 3.13 -16.61 5.66
CA ASN A 188 2.74 -17.78 6.44
C ASN A 188 2.68 -17.48 7.94
N ARG A 189 3.61 -16.67 8.46
CA ARG A 189 3.59 -16.22 9.86
C ARG A 189 2.34 -15.40 10.15
N ALA A 190 1.95 -14.50 9.25
CA ALA A 190 0.70 -13.75 9.38
C ALA A 190 -0.53 -14.65 9.41
N LEU A 191 -0.57 -15.69 8.56
CA LEU A 191 -1.66 -16.69 8.56
C LEU A 191 -1.70 -17.48 9.87
N ALA A 192 -0.54 -17.88 10.41
CA ALA A 192 -0.44 -18.61 11.67
C ALA A 192 -0.90 -17.75 12.86
N ASP A 193 -0.47 -16.49 12.93
CA ASP A 193 -0.90 -15.56 13.98
C ASP A 193 -2.41 -15.29 13.93
N ALA A 194 -2.98 -15.15 12.73
CA ALA A 194 -4.42 -15.01 12.55
C ALA A 194 -5.18 -16.26 13.04
N ALA A 195 -4.72 -17.45 12.63
CA ALA A 195 -5.30 -18.72 13.04
C ALA A 195 -5.24 -18.93 14.56
N SER A 196 -4.11 -18.60 15.20
CA SER A 196 -3.95 -18.70 16.66
C SER A 196 -4.92 -17.83 17.46
N LYS A 197 -5.47 -16.79 16.82
CA LYS A 197 -6.46 -15.86 17.41
C LYS A 197 -7.88 -16.12 16.92
N ASP A 198 -8.08 -17.20 16.15
CA ASP A 198 -9.33 -17.54 15.47
C ASP A 198 -9.89 -16.41 14.58
N LYS A 199 -9.00 -15.66 13.91
CA LYS A 199 -9.35 -14.53 13.03
C LYS A 199 -9.17 -14.86 11.55
N ALA A 200 -9.92 -14.19 10.68
CA ALA A 200 -9.58 -14.16 9.26
C ALA A 200 -8.34 -13.27 9.06
N CYS A 201 -7.43 -13.68 8.19
CA CYS A 201 -6.21 -12.92 7.91
C CYS A 201 -6.45 -11.98 6.74
N VAL A 202 -6.18 -10.69 6.92
CA VAL A 202 -6.13 -9.71 5.82
C VAL A 202 -4.67 -9.41 5.56
N GLN A 203 -4.16 -9.71 4.35
CA GLN A 203 -2.79 -9.37 3.97
C GLN A 203 -2.78 -8.18 3.02
N ILE A 204 -1.85 -7.26 3.26
CA ILE A 204 -1.76 -5.96 2.60
C ILE A 204 -0.31 -5.68 2.22
N SER A 205 -0.06 -5.28 0.97
CA SER A 205 1.22 -4.71 0.52
C SER A 205 1.40 -3.27 1.00
N ASP A 206 2.64 -2.89 1.27
CA ASP A 206 3.01 -1.59 1.84
C ASP A 206 3.04 -0.42 0.85
N ASP A 207 2.85 -0.69 -0.44
CA ASP A 207 2.92 0.28 -1.53
C ASP A 207 1.57 0.63 -2.17
N ILE A 208 0.46 0.21 -1.53
CA ILE A 208 -0.90 0.56 -1.96
C ILE A 208 -1.22 2.01 -1.59
N ALA A 209 -1.51 2.82 -2.60
CA ALA A 209 -1.91 4.23 -2.46
C ALA A 209 -3.42 4.42 -2.22
N GLY A 210 -4.24 3.42 -2.54
CA GLY A 210 -5.67 3.44 -2.23
C GLY A 210 -6.49 2.30 -2.82
N TRP A 211 -7.72 2.18 -2.31
CA TRP A 211 -8.74 1.23 -2.74
C TRP A 211 -9.91 2.01 -3.34
N THR A 212 -10.29 1.67 -4.57
CA THR A 212 -11.43 2.29 -5.25
C THR A 212 -12.44 1.23 -5.63
N PHE A 213 -13.66 1.36 -5.12
CA PHE A 213 -14.80 0.55 -5.51
C PHE A 213 -15.63 1.27 -6.58
N PHE A 214 -15.95 0.57 -7.66
CA PHE A 214 -16.82 1.04 -8.73
C PHE A 214 -18.21 0.47 -8.52
N ASN A 215 -19.16 1.31 -8.11
CA ASN A 215 -20.54 0.90 -7.92
C ASN A 215 -21.27 0.85 -9.27
N THR A 216 -21.08 -0.26 -9.98
CA THR A 216 -21.80 -0.60 -11.21
C THR A 216 -21.88 -2.12 -11.38
N LYS A 217 -22.97 -2.56 -12.00
CA LYS A 217 -23.18 -3.95 -12.43
C LYS A 217 -22.87 -4.16 -13.93
N GLU A 218 -22.57 -3.09 -14.66
CA GLU A 218 -22.23 -3.16 -16.09
C GLU A 218 -21.08 -4.14 -16.32
N VAL A 219 -21.22 -4.96 -17.35
CA VAL A 219 -20.16 -5.80 -17.91
C VAL A 219 -19.98 -5.35 -19.35
N CYS A 220 -18.78 -4.90 -19.68
CA CYS A 220 -18.47 -4.31 -20.98
C CYS A 220 -17.86 -5.34 -21.91
N SER A 221 -18.09 -5.20 -23.22
CA SER A 221 -17.57 -6.15 -24.20
C SER A 221 -16.07 -5.97 -24.45
N ASP A 222 -15.58 -4.73 -24.30
CA ASP A 222 -14.18 -4.39 -24.49
C ASP A 222 -13.65 -3.35 -23.48
N MET A 223 -12.34 -3.09 -23.58
CA MET A 223 -11.64 -2.16 -22.69
C MET A 223 -12.05 -0.70 -22.89
N PHE A 224 -12.44 -0.29 -24.11
CA PHE A 224 -12.86 1.08 -24.40
C PHE A 224 -14.21 1.37 -23.75
N GLU A 225 -15.20 0.51 -23.96
CA GLU A 225 -16.50 0.57 -23.29
C GLU A 225 -16.35 0.53 -21.78
N GLY A 226 -15.50 -0.38 -21.27
CA GLY A 226 -15.19 -0.47 -19.84
C GLY A 226 -14.64 0.84 -19.27
N ASN A 227 -13.76 1.53 -20.01
CA ASN A 227 -13.23 2.82 -19.57
C ASN A 227 -14.29 3.93 -19.57
N VAL A 228 -15.21 3.92 -20.54
CA VAL A 228 -16.35 4.85 -20.58
C VAL A 228 -17.28 4.58 -19.39
N ALA A 229 -17.65 3.33 -19.15
CA ALA A 229 -18.48 2.93 -18.02
C ALA A 229 -17.84 3.29 -16.67
N ALA A 230 -16.54 3.03 -16.51
CA ALA A 230 -15.78 3.38 -15.31
C ALA A 230 -15.76 4.89 -15.02
N LYS A 231 -15.81 5.75 -16.05
CA LYS A 231 -15.92 7.21 -15.88
C LYS A 231 -17.29 7.64 -15.36
N ARG A 232 -18.36 6.95 -15.79
CA ARG A 232 -19.75 7.21 -15.37
C ARG A 232 -20.11 6.63 -14.01
N ALA A 233 -19.48 5.50 -13.65
CA ALA A 233 -19.77 4.80 -12.40
C ALA A 233 -19.47 5.66 -11.17
N ARG A 234 -20.31 5.56 -10.14
CA ARG A 234 -20.02 6.14 -8.82
C ARG A 234 -18.81 5.43 -8.23
N LYS A 235 -17.80 6.20 -7.85
CA LYS A 235 -16.55 5.70 -7.26
C LYS A 235 -16.55 5.95 -5.76
N LEU A 236 -16.26 4.92 -4.99
CA LEU A 236 -16.04 5.02 -3.54
C LEU A 236 -14.56 4.79 -3.28
N ARG A 237 -13.87 5.77 -2.69
CA ARG A 237 -12.52 5.57 -2.17
C ARG A 237 -12.65 4.97 -0.76
N VAL A 238 -12.54 3.66 -0.66
CA VAL A 238 -12.85 2.92 0.57
C VAL A 238 -11.60 2.69 1.41
N SER A 239 -11.78 2.44 2.71
CA SER A 239 -10.70 2.00 3.56
C SER A 239 -10.32 0.54 3.28
N PRO A 240 -9.08 0.10 3.57
CA PRO A 240 -8.71 -1.31 3.51
C PRO A 240 -9.55 -2.18 4.47
N VAL A 241 -10.01 -1.60 5.60
CA VAL A 241 -10.87 -2.28 6.57
C VAL A 241 -12.25 -2.56 5.96
N ALA A 242 -12.91 -1.54 5.41
CA ALA A 242 -14.21 -1.69 4.77
C ALA A 242 -14.14 -2.64 3.58
N ALA A 243 -13.08 -2.53 2.76
CA ALA A 243 -12.82 -3.44 1.66
C ALA A 243 -12.72 -4.91 2.13
N ALA A 244 -11.93 -5.19 3.18
CA ALA A 244 -11.76 -6.54 3.70
C ALA A 244 -13.07 -7.12 4.27
N ARG A 245 -13.80 -6.32 5.07
CA ARG A 245 -15.10 -6.71 5.64
C ARG A 245 -16.13 -7.00 4.54
N TYR A 246 -16.18 -6.14 3.52
CA TYR A 246 -17.05 -6.31 2.35
C TYR A 246 -16.73 -7.60 1.59
N LEU A 247 -15.44 -7.86 1.29
CA LEU A 247 -15.02 -9.08 0.62
C LEU A 247 -15.38 -10.33 1.42
N LEU A 248 -15.10 -10.35 2.73
CA LEU A 248 -15.37 -11.50 3.58
C LEU A 248 -16.87 -11.79 3.70
N ALA A 249 -17.68 -10.75 3.87
CA ALA A 249 -19.13 -10.87 3.94
C ALA A 249 -19.71 -11.53 2.69
N ARG A 250 -19.29 -11.05 1.51
CA ARG A 250 -19.76 -11.58 0.22
C ARG A 250 -19.23 -12.98 -0.05
N MET A 251 -17.97 -13.25 0.27
CA MET A 251 -17.38 -14.59 0.14
C MET A 251 -18.12 -15.61 1.01
N ARG A 252 -18.37 -15.31 2.29
CA ARG A 252 -19.11 -16.21 3.20
C ARG A 252 -20.55 -16.44 2.74
N ALA A 253 -21.19 -15.43 2.16
CA ALA A 253 -22.57 -15.52 1.70
C ALA A 253 -22.75 -16.17 0.32
N SER A 254 -21.68 -16.33 -0.47
CA SER A 254 -21.76 -16.82 -1.86
C SER A 254 -22.23 -18.27 -1.96
N GLY A 255 -21.97 -19.07 -0.92
CA GLY A 255 -22.20 -20.52 -0.95
C GLY A 255 -21.16 -21.31 -1.76
N SER A 256 -20.12 -20.66 -2.30
CA SER A 256 -19.10 -21.34 -3.13
C SER A 256 -18.08 -22.14 -2.32
N GLY A 257 -18.10 -22.05 -0.99
CA GLY A 257 -17.08 -22.66 -0.12
C GLY A 257 -15.72 -21.94 -0.14
N ALA A 258 -15.56 -20.88 -0.95
CA ALA A 258 -14.31 -20.15 -1.08
C ALA A 258 -13.77 -19.64 0.26
N LYS A 259 -12.46 -19.79 0.46
CA LYS A 259 -11.73 -19.33 1.66
C LYS A 259 -10.67 -18.25 1.38
N LEU A 260 -10.53 -17.85 0.13
CA LEU A 260 -9.64 -16.78 -0.30
C LEU A 260 -10.43 -15.77 -1.14
N ALA A 261 -10.47 -14.52 -0.68
CA ALA A 261 -11.05 -13.41 -1.42
C ALA A 261 -10.00 -12.37 -1.78
N GLY A 262 -10.15 -11.72 -2.92
CA GLY A 262 -9.28 -10.63 -3.33
C GLY A 262 -9.94 -9.71 -4.34
N VAL A 263 -9.10 -8.94 -5.00
CA VAL A 263 -9.49 -7.81 -5.85
C VAL A 263 -9.02 -8.02 -7.29
N PHE A 264 -9.44 -7.13 -8.19
CA PHE A 264 -8.92 -7.18 -9.55
C PHE A 264 -7.41 -6.93 -9.54
N PRO A 265 -6.59 -7.78 -10.20
CA PRO A 265 -5.14 -7.75 -10.05
C PRO A 265 -4.46 -6.58 -10.77
N LEU A 266 -5.21 -5.77 -11.53
CA LEU A 266 -4.67 -4.67 -12.33
C LEU A 266 -5.38 -3.36 -11.98
N GLY A 267 -4.64 -2.24 -12.03
CA GLY A 267 -5.22 -0.89 -11.91
C GLY A 267 -6.03 -0.42 -13.13
N ASN A 268 -6.37 -1.31 -14.07
CA ASN A 268 -7.09 -0.97 -15.30
C ASN A 268 -8.60 -1.19 -15.11
N SER A 269 -9.34 -0.08 -14.92
CA SER A 269 -10.79 -0.13 -14.73
C SER A 269 -11.53 -0.68 -15.94
N GLY A 270 -11.10 -0.36 -17.16
CA GLY A 270 -11.77 -0.86 -18.37
C GLY A 270 -11.72 -2.38 -18.47
N MET A 271 -10.55 -2.98 -18.21
CA MET A 271 -10.42 -4.43 -18.13
C MET A 271 -11.25 -5.02 -16.97
N ALA A 272 -11.24 -4.38 -15.80
CA ALA A 272 -12.01 -4.86 -14.65
C ALA A 272 -13.51 -4.92 -14.95
N LEU A 273 -14.05 -3.92 -15.65
CA LEU A 273 -15.45 -3.88 -16.10
C LEU A 273 -15.75 -4.83 -17.26
N GLY A 274 -14.74 -5.33 -17.97
CA GLY A 274 -14.89 -6.42 -18.94
C GLY A 274 -15.22 -7.79 -18.30
N HIS A 275 -15.06 -7.90 -16.98
CA HIS A 275 -15.45 -9.08 -16.23
C HIS A 275 -16.73 -8.84 -15.45
N GLY A 276 -17.47 -9.94 -15.17
CA GLY A 276 -18.57 -9.93 -14.19
C GLY A 276 -18.13 -9.35 -12.84
N PRO A 277 -19.03 -8.84 -11.98
CA PRO A 277 -18.65 -8.20 -10.73
C PRO A 277 -17.86 -9.10 -9.77
N VAL A 278 -18.05 -10.42 -9.88
CA VAL A 278 -17.36 -11.45 -9.10
C VAL A 278 -16.93 -12.60 -10.02
N ASN A 279 -15.77 -13.19 -9.76
CA ASN A 279 -15.38 -14.50 -10.30
C ASN A 279 -14.95 -15.45 -9.19
N THR A 280 -15.10 -16.75 -9.41
CA THR A 280 -14.79 -17.80 -8.43
C THR A 280 -13.58 -18.67 -8.79
N GLU A 281 -12.99 -18.49 -9.97
CA GLU A 281 -11.95 -19.40 -10.50
C GLU A 281 -10.68 -18.65 -10.91
N ASN A 282 -10.64 -17.33 -10.76
CA ASN A 282 -9.54 -16.54 -11.25
C ASN A 282 -8.51 -16.20 -10.18
N PHE A 283 -7.26 -16.04 -10.65
CA PHE A 283 -6.11 -15.54 -9.90
C PHE A 283 -6.42 -14.40 -8.92
N ILE A 284 -5.92 -14.55 -7.68
CA ILE A 284 -5.92 -13.55 -6.63
C ILE A 284 -4.48 -13.06 -6.40
N LEU A 285 -4.24 -11.78 -6.72
CA LEU A 285 -2.92 -11.15 -6.52
C LEU A 285 -2.60 -10.99 -5.03
N GLY A 286 -1.32 -11.18 -4.69
CA GLY A 286 -0.83 -11.13 -3.32
C GLY A 286 -0.85 -9.76 -2.61
N ASP A 287 -1.28 -8.68 -3.26
CA ASP A 287 -1.23 -7.33 -2.69
C ASP A 287 -2.32 -7.02 -1.67
N PHE A 288 -3.54 -7.50 -1.90
CA PHE A 288 -4.65 -7.31 -0.99
C PHE A 288 -5.62 -8.48 -1.10
N PHE A 289 -5.66 -9.30 -0.05
CA PHE A 289 -6.58 -10.42 0.04
C PHE A 289 -7.06 -10.66 1.46
N VAL A 290 -8.16 -11.41 1.56
CA VAL A 290 -8.73 -11.92 2.81
C VAL A 290 -8.72 -13.44 2.77
N HIS A 291 -8.14 -14.05 3.79
CA HIS A 291 -8.04 -15.50 3.95
C HIS A 291 -8.82 -15.95 5.18
N ASP A 292 -9.89 -16.72 4.96
CA ASP A 292 -10.87 -17.13 5.98
C ASP A 292 -10.56 -18.54 6.51
N LYS A 293 -9.63 -18.63 7.47
CA LYS A 293 -9.37 -19.85 8.26
C LYS A 293 -9.09 -21.13 7.42
N SER A 294 -8.43 -21.00 6.28
CA SER A 294 -8.02 -22.14 5.44
C SER A 294 -6.68 -22.76 5.88
N PRO A 295 -6.47 -24.07 5.63
CA PRO A 295 -5.18 -24.72 5.91
C PRO A 295 -4.10 -24.42 4.86
N CYS A 296 -4.45 -23.83 3.70
CA CYS A 296 -3.49 -23.52 2.64
C CYS A 296 -2.39 -22.56 3.14
N ARG A 297 -1.16 -22.77 2.67
CA ARG A 297 0.02 -21.97 3.03
C ARG A 297 0.81 -21.64 1.77
N PHE A 298 1.60 -20.58 1.83
CA PHE A 298 2.55 -20.22 0.78
C PHE A 298 3.68 -21.24 0.74
N ASP A 299 4.05 -21.68 -0.45
CA ASP A 299 5.21 -22.54 -0.67
C ASP A 299 6.50 -21.76 -0.39
N LEU A 300 7.32 -22.25 0.53
CA LEU A 300 8.59 -21.62 0.89
C LEU A 300 9.66 -21.80 -0.19
N GLN A 301 9.49 -22.74 -1.11
CA GLN A 301 10.38 -22.91 -2.26
C GLN A 301 10.14 -21.84 -3.34
N LEU A 302 8.93 -21.26 -3.39
CA LEU A 302 8.60 -20.19 -4.31
C LEU A 302 9.05 -18.83 -3.78
N ARG A 303 9.95 -18.21 -4.52
CA ARG A 303 10.51 -16.88 -4.26
C ARG A 303 9.77 -15.76 -4.98
N LEU A 304 9.13 -16.10 -6.08
CA LEU A 304 8.31 -15.26 -6.94
C LEU A 304 7.06 -16.05 -7.31
N LYS A 305 6.00 -15.35 -7.73
CA LYS A 305 4.73 -15.96 -8.17
C LYS A 305 4.07 -16.81 -7.07
N GLU A 306 4.33 -16.49 -5.82
CA GLU A 306 3.81 -17.21 -4.66
C GLU A 306 2.28 -17.12 -4.56
N ASP A 307 1.71 -16.05 -5.09
CA ASP A 307 0.28 -15.80 -5.16
C ASP A 307 -0.44 -16.68 -6.20
N TYR A 308 0.25 -17.08 -7.28
CA TYR A 308 -0.29 -18.05 -8.25
C TYR A 308 -0.46 -19.41 -7.57
N ASP A 309 0.60 -19.90 -6.90
CA ASP A 309 0.54 -21.15 -6.12
C ASP A 309 -0.50 -21.09 -5.02
N PHE A 310 -0.58 -19.97 -4.30
CA PHE A 310 -1.54 -19.82 -3.21
C PHE A 310 -2.98 -19.80 -3.70
N THR A 311 -3.24 -19.19 -4.88
CA THR A 311 -4.57 -19.26 -5.53
C THR A 311 -4.87 -20.70 -5.96
N ALA A 312 -3.94 -21.37 -6.65
CA ALA A 312 -4.12 -22.75 -7.11
C ALA A 312 -4.38 -23.70 -5.94
N SER A 313 -3.67 -23.54 -4.83
CA SER A 313 -3.89 -24.29 -3.59
C SER A 313 -5.32 -24.13 -3.06
N HIS A 314 -5.89 -22.93 -3.14
CA HIS A 314 -7.28 -22.70 -2.70
C HIS A 314 -8.30 -23.28 -3.67
N LEU A 315 -8.07 -23.18 -4.99
CA LEU A 315 -8.95 -23.79 -5.98
C LEU A 315 -8.94 -25.31 -5.86
N ALA A 316 -7.76 -25.92 -5.71
CA ALA A 316 -7.64 -27.35 -5.49
C ALA A 316 -8.29 -27.83 -4.19
N ARG A 317 -8.16 -27.04 -3.10
CA ARG A 317 -8.68 -27.42 -1.78
C ARG A 317 -10.18 -27.16 -1.60
N HIS A 318 -10.67 -26.02 -2.09
CA HIS A 318 -12.01 -25.52 -1.79
C HIS A 318 -12.91 -25.43 -3.02
N GLY A 319 -12.39 -25.71 -4.22
CA GLY A 319 -13.12 -25.62 -5.48
C GLY A 319 -13.39 -24.19 -5.96
N ALA A 320 -13.09 -23.18 -5.15
CA ALA A 320 -13.37 -21.78 -5.47
C ALA A 320 -12.48 -20.79 -4.69
N VAL A 321 -12.30 -19.62 -5.30
CA VAL A 321 -11.87 -18.36 -4.66
C VAL A 321 -12.99 -17.31 -4.82
N PHE A 322 -12.76 -16.08 -4.36
CA PHE A 322 -13.71 -14.98 -4.53
C PHE A 322 -12.99 -13.70 -4.98
N ARG A 323 -13.04 -13.39 -6.27
CA ARG A 323 -12.43 -12.16 -6.80
C ARG A 323 -13.49 -11.09 -7.03
N CYS A 324 -13.34 -9.93 -6.38
CA CYS A 324 -14.19 -8.77 -6.65
C CYS A 324 -13.58 -7.90 -7.76
N ASN A 325 -14.17 -7.95 -8.95
CA ASN A 325 -13.68 -7.19 -10.12
C ASN A 325 -14.13 -5.73 -10.14
N ARG A 326 -14.79 -5.25 -9.07
CA ARG A 326 -15.20 -3.85 -8.91
C ARG A 326 -14.39 -3.11 -7.86
N LEU A 327 -13.49 -3.80 -7.18
CA LEU A 327 -12.55 -3.21 -6.24
C LEU A 327 -11.16 -3.22 -6.88
N LEU A 328 -10.58 -2.04 -7.08
CA LEU A 328 -9.26 -1.87 -7.68
C LEU A 328 -8.31 -1.21 -6.69
N LEU A 329 -7.04 -1.61 -6.80
CA LEU A 329 -5.95 -0.99 -6.06
C LEU A 329 -5.26 0.06 -6.93
N SER A 330 -4.86 1.16 -6.30
CA SER A 330 -3.84 2.06 -6.85
C SER A 330 -2.50 1.67 -6.23
N VAL A 331 -1.66 1.00 -7.00
CA VAL A 331 -0.40 0.39 -6.57
C VAL A 331 0.74 0.89 -7.45
N VAL A 332 1.92 1.08 -6.87
CA VAL A 332 3.11 1.46 -7.62
C VAL A 332 3.92 0.19 -7.87
N HIS A 333 3.66 -0.55 -8.95
CA HIS A 333 4.34 -1.81 -9.20
C HIS A 333 5.75 -1.65 -9.81
N GLU A 334 6.53 -2.74 -9.74
CA GLU A 334 7.70 -3.07 -10.59
C GLU A 334 8.99 -2.24 -10.43
N ARG A 335 8.95 -1.05 -9.82
CA ARG A 335 10.14 -0.17 -9.68
C ARG A 335 10.62 0.02 -8.24
N ASN A 336 10.11 -0.77 -7.31
CA ASN A 336 10.30 -0.51 -5.88
C ASN A 336 11.45 -1.32 -5.29
N GLU A 337 12.39 -0.69 -4.58
CA GLU A 337 13.52 -1.37 -3.93
C GLU A 337 13.09 -2.32 -2.80
N GLY A 338 13.35 -3.62 -2.89
CA GLY A 338 12.92 -4.59 -1.87
C GLY A 338 11.68 -5.38 -2.27
N GLY A 339 11.17 -6.23 -1.37
CA GLY A 339 10.06 -7.15 -1.65
C GLY A 339 10.35 -8.12 -2.82
N ALA A 340 9.32 -8.51 -3.56
CA ALA A 340 9.46 -9.40 -4.72
C ALA A 340 10.39 -8.83 -5.80
N CYS A 341 10.43 -7.51 -5.99
CA CYS A 341 11.31 -6.86 -6.96
C CYS A 341 12.80 -7.12 -6.69
N SER A 342 13.20 -7.20 -5.40
CA SER A 342 14.59 -7.51 -5.04
C SER A 342 15.00 -8.96 -5.30
N GLN A 343 14.02 -9.83 -5.57
CA GLN A 343 14.28 -11.22 -5.88
C GLN A 343 14.45 -11.47 -7.38
N ARG A 344 14.08 -10.53 -8.24
CA ARG A 344 14.25 -10.66 -9.69
C ARG A 344 15.72 -10.49 -10.07
N ASP A 345 16.17 -11.28 -11.03
CA ASP A 345 17.45 -11.03 -11.69
C ASP A 345 17.22 -10.35 -13.03
N ALA A 346 18.25 -9.69 -13.57
CA ALA A 346 18.12 -8.95 -14.82
C ALA A 346 17.86 -9.85 -16.04
N ALA A 347 18.18 -11.15 -15.94
CA ALA A 347 18.01 -12.14 -17.00
C ALA A 347 16.64 -12.86 -16.95
N GLY A 348 15.89 -12.69 -15.86
CA GLY A 348 14.61 -13.35 -15.59
C GLY A 348 14.72 -14.84 -15.22
N GLU A 349 15.90 -15.33 -14.84
CA GLU A 349 16.10 -16.76 -14.57
C GLU A 349 15.33 -17.25 -13.35
N ARG A 350 15.27 -16.45 -12.28
CA ARG A 350 14.46 -16.76 -11.10
C ARG A 350 12.97 -16.78 -11.40
N GLU A 351 12.49 -15.92 -12.29
CA GLU A 351 11.11 -15.99 -12.79
C GLU A 351 10.86 -17.30 -13.54
N ARG A 352 11.76 -17.69 -14.45
CA ARG A 352 11.64 -18.96 -15.20
C ARG A 352 11.68 -20.17 -14.25
N GLU A 353 12.54 -20.15 -13.24
CA GLU A 353 12.61 -21.19 -12.22
C GLU A 353 11.30 -21.31 -11.42
N ALA A 354 10.76 -20.18 -10.95
CA ALA A 354 9.47 -20.17 -10.27
C ALA A 354 8.33 -20.68 -11.17
N ILE A 355 8.36 -20.34 -12.46
CA ILE A 355 7.37 -20.82 -13.45
C ILE A 355 7.50 -22.34 -13.67
N ARG A 356 8.72 -22.88 -13.81
CA ARG A 356 8.93 -24.33 -13.91
C ARG A 356 8.40 -25.05 -12.67
N HIS A 357 8.73 -24.56 -11.48
CA HIS A 357 8.21 -25.10 -10.22
C HIS A 357 6.68 -25.09 -10.17
N LEU A 358 6.05 -23.99 -10.59
CA LEU A 358 4.58 -23.90 -10.67
C LEU A 358 3.99 -24.93 -11.65
N GLN A 359 4.59 -25.11 -12.82
CA GLN A 359 4.12 -26.04 -13.85
C GLN A 359 4.30 -27.50 -13.44
N GLU A 360 5.39 -27.82 -12.73
CA GLU A 360 5.64 -29.15 -12.15
C GLU A 360 4.65 -29.46 -11.03
N LYS A 361 4.42 -28.50 -10.12
CA LYS A 361 3.49 -28.65 -9.00
C LYS A 361 2.02 -28.67 -9.41
N TRP A 362 1.67 -27.93 -10.46
CA TRP A 362 0.30 -27.79 -10.97
C TRP A 362 0.23 -28.09 -12.49
N PRO A 363 0.38 -29.36 -12.90
CA PRO A 363 0.38 -29.73 -14.31
C PRO A 363 -0.90 -29.30 -15.03
N GLY A 364 -0.74 -28.55 -16.13
CA GLY A 364 -1.86 -28.07 -16.95
C GLY A 364 -2.57 -26.82 -16.44
N VAL A 365 -2.23 -26.32 -15.25
CA VAL A 365 -2.87 -25.11 -14.67
C VAL A 365 -2.23 -23.84 -15.18
N PHE A 366 -0.92 -23.83 -15.41
CA PHE A 366 -0.19 -22.62 -15.83
C PHE A 366 0.41 -22.75 -17.22
N CYS A 367 0.15 -21.76 -18.07
CA CYS A 367 0.77 -21.62 -19.38
C CYS A 367 1.61 -20.34 -19.46
N ALA A 368 2.67 -20.37 -20.28
CA ALA A 368 3.49 -19.19 -20.54
C ALA A 368 2.65 -18.10 -21.20
N ASN A 369 2.88 -16.84 -20.84
CA ASN A 369 2.13 -15.72 -21.40
C ASN A 369 2.68 -15.37 -22.79
N GLY A 370 2.02 -15.86 -23.85
CA GLY A 370 2.46 -15.64 -25.23
C GLY A 370 2.63 -14.17 -25.65
N LYS A 371 2.01 -13.20 -24.95
CA LYS A 371 2.15 -11.76 -25.24
C LYS A 371 3.26 -11.08 -24.44
N ARG A 372 3.66 -11.64 -23.29
CA ARG A 372 4.61 -11.03 -22.35
C ARG A 372 5.91 -11.82 -22.18
N GLY A 373 6.09 -12.88 -22.95
CA GLY A 373 7.26 -13.75 -22.90
C GLY A 373 7.19 -14.80 -21.79
N ASP A 374 8.30 -15.48 -21.57
CA ASP A 374 8.42 -16.66 -20.72
C ASP A 374 8.75 -16.37 -19.26
N THR A 375 8.82 -15.10 -18.86
CA THR A 375 8.92 -14.66 -17.46
C THR A 375 7.56 -14.38 -16.83
N GLN A 376 6.47 -14.68 -17.55
CA GLN A 376 5.10 -14.47 -17.11
C GLN A 376 4.24 -15.70 -17.42
N VAL A 377 3.29 -15.98 -16.55
CA VAL A 377 2.32 -17.06 -16.71
C VAL A 377 0.89 -16.55 -16.65
N VAL A 378 0.01 -17.31 -17.28
CA VAL A 378 -1.45 -17.22 -17.18
C VAL A 378 -1.95 -18.48 -16.50
N MET A 379 -2.92 -18.31 -15.62
CA MET A 379 -3.67 -19.37 -14.95
C MET A 379 -4.98 -19.60 -15.66
#